data_AF-A0A5B0NCD6-F1
#
_entry.id   AF-A0A5B0NCD6-F1
#
_cell.length_a   1.000
_cell.length_b   1.000
_cell.length_c   1.000
_cell.angle_alpha   90.00
_cell.angle_beta   90.00
_cell.angle_gamma   90.00
#
_symmetry.space_group_name_H-M   'P 1'
#
loop_
_entity.id
_entity.type
_entity.pdbx_description
1 polymer ?
#
loop_
_entity_poly.entity_id
_entity_poly.type
_entity_poly.pdbx_seq_one_letter_code
_entity_poly.pdbx_strand_id
1 'polypeptide(L)'
;MVRVNGLVDRLVQALKTLKSKGRKKNRGLIRSIMFLKKNDCSIDWEVRSSVCWILRTKQLPLLHHHVHELLKCLDPASLHLDTNQRFQKGLEILSEIDNCMDQISVSIGSVWDLPRPVDSQENVEALTPFRRHRLVHNSEGILGLVSDVLGRFEDFISHFFVSDDSTLRTPSTNNSLVRLAVQDMKVANTLIESLGQSDFVVFLRQWSFTERKRNLDCPLTSLIILRNSSQIKGNPEKSLVRKQIEGLVALHKLHRVLVLKICRFPNIKPGLIPETSFLELEGLRVTTSTLEYELEQIMQYLGHTRRPDFVKLTLAMDDLEAAFKRVKGLLNQAFASPNYNFDRETYQNSEQWIQLWISQFNIAANNFFWISNAYITEKLSSIYY
;
A
#
# COMPACT_ATOMS: atom_id res chain seq x y z
N MET A 1 -46.67 -25.85 -3.95
CA MET A 1 -45.45 -25.54 -3.17
C MET A 1 -44.21 -26.23 -3.78
N VAL A 2 -43.96 -26.13 -5.10
CA VAL A 2 -43.04 -27.03 -5.87
C VAL A 2 -42.21 -26.31 -6.95
N ARG A 3 -41.80 -25.04 -6.77
CA ARG A 3 -40.94 -24.33 -7.77
C ARG A 3 -39.75 -23.56 -7.21
N VAL A 4 -39.56 -23.54 -5.89
CA VAL A 4 -38.49 -22.75 -5.24
C VAL A 4 -37.13 -23.48 -5.34
N ASN A 5 -37.11 -24.81 -5.17
CA ASN A 5 -35.85 -25.58 -5.07
C ASN A 5 -34.97 -25.47 -6.32
N GLY A 6 -35.52 -25.67 -7.52
CA GLY A 6 -34.72 -25.61 -8.75
C GLY A 6 -34.16 -24.22 -9.09
N LEU A 7 -34.76 -23.13 -8.58
CA LEU A 7 -34.30 -21.77 -8.82
C LEU A 7 -33.24 -21.36 -7.78
N VAL A 8 -33.40 -21.79 -6.53
CA VAL A 8 -32.40 -21.70 -5.47
C VAL A 8 -31.12 -22.43 -5.86
N ASP A 9 -31.22 -23.69 -6.32
CA ASP A 9 -30.06 -24.49 -6.71
C ASP A 9 -29.27 -23.84 -7.85
N ARG A 10 -29.99 -23.28 -8.85
CA ARG A 10 -29.38 -22.53 -9.95
C ARG A 10 -28.65 -21.28 -9.48
N LEU A 11 -29.24 -20.54 -8.54
CA LEU A 11 -28.63 -19.33 -7.97
C LEU A 11 -27.38 -19.64 -7.17
N VAL A 12 -27.42 -20.65 -6.31
CA VAL A 12 -26.25 -21.13 -5.54
C VAL A 12 -25.14 -21.58 -6.50
N GLN A 13 -25.49 -22.37 -7.53
CA GLN A 13 -24.51 -22.82 -8.52
C GLN A 13 -23.90 -21.67 -9.32
N ALA A 14 -24.69 -20.65 -9.68
CA ALA A 14 -24.20 -19.45 -10.35
C ALA A 14 -23.23 -18.66 -9.46
N LEU A 15 -23.59 -18.42 -8.20
CA LEU A 15 -22.72 -17.76 -7.20
C LEU A 15 -21.39 -18.50 -7.04
N LYS A 16 -21.45 -19.82 -6.84
CA LYS A 16 -20.27 -20.69 -6.68
C LYS A 16 -19.37 -20.67 -7.91
N THR A 17 -19.97 -20.76 -9.10
CA THR A 17 -19.24 -20.72 -10.38
C THR A 17 -18.55 -19.38 -10.55
N LEU A 18 -19.27 -18.28 -10.30
CA LEU A 18 -18.76 -16.93 -10.49
C LEU A 18 -17.65 -16.58 -9.50
N LYS A 19 -17.82 -16.96 -8.22
CA LYS A 19 -16.77 -16.90 -7.19
C LYS A 19 -15.50 -17.64 -7.61
N SER A 20 -15.63 -18.87 -8.13
CA SER A 20 -14.49 -19.66 -8.61
C SER A 20 -13.80 -18.99 -9.79
N LYS A 21 -14.57 -18.48 -10.77
CA LYS A 21 -14.05 -17.71 -11.91
C LYS A 21 -13.29 -16.46 -11.46
N GLY A 22 -13.88 -15.66 -10.57
CA GLY A 22 -13.24 -14.45 -10.02
C GLY A 22 -11.90 -14.74 -9.35
N ARG A 23 -11.82 -15.79 -8.52
CA ARG A 23 -10.56 -16.27 -7.92
C ARG A 23 -9.55 -16.75 -8.96
N LYS A 24 -10.00 -17.44 -10.02
CA LYS A 24 -9.11 -17.90 -11.11
C LYS A 24 -8.54 -16.72 -11.91
N LYS A 25 -9.37 -15.72 -12.24
CA LYS A 25 -8.97 -14.47 -12.92
C LYS A 25 -7.96 -13.71 -12.08
N ASN A 26 -8.23 -13.53 -10.78
CA ASN A 26 -7.31 -12.94 -9.81
C ASN A 26 -5.94 -13.65 -9.83
N ARG A 27 -5.90 -14.98 -9.71
CA ARG A 27 -4.64 -15.76 -9.79
C ARG A 27 -3.90 -15.59 -11.13
N GLY A 28 -4.63 -15.43 -12.23
CA GLY A 28 -4.06 -15.14 -13.54
C GLY A 28 -3.30 -13.82 -13.54
N LEU A 29 -3.91 -12.76 -12.99
CA LEU A 29 -3.28 -11.45 -12.87
C LEU A 29 -2.03 -11.48 -11.97
N ILE A 30 -2.06 -12.21 -10.85
CA ILE A 30 -0.88 -12.40 -9.97
C ILE A 30 0.31 -12.97 -10.75
N ARG A 31 0.08 -14.00 -11.57
CA ARG A 31 1.15 -14.64 -12.36
C ARG A 31 1.75 -13.67 -13.38
N SER A 32 0.93 -12.86 -14.03
CA SER A 32 1.39 -11.83 -14.95
C SER A 32 2.28 -10.80 -14.24
N ILE A 33 1.90 -10.33 -13.04
CA ILE A 33 2.76 -9.43 -12.24
C ILE A 33 4.11 -10.08 -11.90
N MET A 34 4.12 -11.34 -11.47
CA MET A 34 5.36 -12.04 -11.09
C MET A 34 6.29 -12.27 -12.28
N PHE A 35 5.74 -12.51 -13.47
CA PHE A 35 6.52 -12.64 -14.70
C PHE A 35 7.17 -11.30 -15.11
N LEU A 36 6.44 -10.19 -14.94
CA LEU A 36 6.92 -8.85 -15.27
C LEU A 36 8.07 -8.37 -14.37
N LYS A 37 8.01 -8.65 -13.06
CA LYS A 37 9.09 -8.33 -12.10
C LYS A 37 10.46 -8.93 -12.47
N LYS A 38 10.49 -9.96 -13.34
CA LYS A 38 11.74 -10.59 -13.80
C LYS A 38 12.34 -9.93 -15.05
N ASN A 39 11.58 -9.11 -15.78
CA ASN A 39 11.96 -8.54 -17.08
C ASN A 39 12.11 -6.99 -17.06
N ASP A 40 12.10 -6.37 -15.88
CA ASP A 40 12.00 -4.91 -15.66
C ASP A 40 13.16 -4.04 -16.19
N CYS A 41 14.20 -4.62 -16.82
CA CYS A 41 15.37 -3.84 -17.26
C CYS A 41 15.28 -3.26 -18.69
N SER A 42 14.17 -3.43 -19.43
CA SER A 42 14.15 -3.07 -20.87
C SER A 42 12.85 -2.47 -21.45
N ILE A 43 11.83 -2.22 -20.64
CA ILE A 43 10.54 -1.73 -21.16
C ILE A 43 10.57 -0.20 -21.26
N ASP A 44 10.31 0.32 -22.46
CA ASP A 44 10.16 1.75 -22.74
C ASP A 44 9.25 2.44 -21.71
N TRP A 45 9.71 3.61 -21.29
CA TRP A 45 9.40 4.27 -20.02
C TRP A 45 7.96 4.77 -19.90
N GLU A 46 7.21 4.88 -20.99
CA GLU A 46 5.80 5.26 -20.98
C GLU A 46 5.04 4.56 -22.11
N VAL A 47 3.98 3.82 -21.77
CA VAL A 47 3.08 3.19 -22.75
C VAL A 47 1.76 3.94 -22.69
N ARG A 48 1.32 4.35 -23.88
CA ARG A 48 0.03 4.96 -24.12
C ARG A 48 -1.07 3.91 -23.96
N SER A 49 -2.01 4.16 -23.07
CA SER A 49 -3.12 3.23 -22.80
C SER A 49 -4.41 3.97 -22.46
N SER A 50 -5.53 3.49 -22.97
CA SER A 50 -6.88 3.95 -22.60
C SER A 50 -7.46 3.19 -21.41
N VAL A 51 -6.73 2.20 -20.87
CA VAL A 51 -7.26 1.28 -19.85
C VAL A 51 -7.69 2.01 -18.58
N CYS A 52 -6.90 2.99 -18.10
CA CYS A 52 -7.27 3.81 -16.94
C CYS A 52 -8.61 4.53 -17.16
N TRP A 53 -8.81 5.09 -18.35
CA TRP A 53 -10.05 5.76 -18.71
C TRP A 53 -11.22 4.78 -18.75
N ILE A 54 -11.08 3.66 -19.48
CA ILE A 54 -12.14 2.64 -19.62
C ILE A 54 -12.54 2.07 -18.25
N LEU A 55 -11.57 1.77 -17.40
CA LEU A 55 -11.83 1.27 -16.04
C LEU A 55 -12.56 2.31 -15.20
N ARG A 56 -12.11 3.58 -15.26
CA ARG A 56 -12.68 4.68 -14.47
C ARG A 56 -14.10 5.05 -14.91
N THR A 57 -14.38 5.14 -16.21
CA THR A 57 -15.64 5.71 -16.72
C THR A 57 -16.70 4.66 -17.03
N LYS A 58 -16.31 3.40 -17.24
CA LYS A 58 -17.22 2.35 -17.70
C LYS A 58 -17.20 1.12 -16.79
N GLN A 59 -16.09 0.38 -16.79
CA GLN A 59 -16.10 -0.98 -16.26
C GLN A 59 -16.24 -1.07 -14.74
N LEU A 60 -15.48 -0.28 -13.96
CA LEU A 60 -15.58 -0.31 -12.50
C LEU A 60 -16.90 0.31 -11.99
N PRO A 61 -17.40 1.44 -12.54
CA PRO A 61 -18.73 1.93 -12.19
C PRO A 61 -19.86 0.92 -12.46
N LEU A 62 -19.82 0.24 -13.61
CA LEU A 62 -20.81 -0.79 -13.95
C LEU A 62 -20.73 -1.97 -12.99
N LEU A 63 -19.53 -2.49 -12.71
CA LEU A 63 -19.35 -3.55 -11.72
C LEU A 63 -19.90 -3.15 -10.35
N HIS A 64 -19.59 -1.93 -9.88
CA HIS A 64 -20.10 -1.42 -8.61
C HIS A 64 -21.64 -1.33 -8.62
N HIS A 65 -22.23 -0.84 -9.71
CA HIS A 65 -23.68 -0.80 -9.87
C HIS A 65 -24.32 -2.19 -9.80
N HIS A 66 -23.82 -3.17 -10.55
CA HIS A 66 -24.38 -4.52 -10.57
C HIS A 66 -24.22 -5.23 -9.23
N VAL A 67 -23.07 -5.09 -8.56
CA VAL A 67 -22.92 -5.62 -7.19
C VAL A 67 -23.93 -4.97 -6.26
N HIS A 68 -24.12 -3.66 -6.32
CA HIS A 68 -25.10 -2.97 -5.48
C HIS A 68 -26.54 -3.41 -5.76
N GLU A 69 -26.93 -3.62 -7.03
CA GLU A 69 -28.24 -4.18 -7.37
C GLU A 69 -28.39 -5.62 -6.87
N LEU A 70 -27.32 -6.43 -6.89
CA LEU A 70 -27.31 -7.76 -6.27
C LEU A 70 -27.57 -7.66 -4.77
N LEU A 71 -26.93 -6.71 -4.07
CA LEU A 71 -27.13 -6.50 -2.63
C LEU A 71 -28.58 -6.16 -2.31
N LYS A 72 -29.24 -5.30 -3.10
CA LYS A 72 -30.65 -4.98 -2.93
C LYS A 72 -31.56 -6.16 -3.22
N CYS A 73 -31.25 -6.91 -4.27
CA CYS A 73 -32.09 -8.00 -4.73
C CYS A 73 -32.07 -9.17 -3.75
N LEU A 74 -30.89 -9.52 -3.25
CA LEU A 74 -30.64 -10.61 -2.33
C LEU A 74 -30.58 -10.16 -0.86
N ASP A 75 -31.11 -8.98 -0.54
CA ASP A 75 -31.15 -8.46 0.83
C ASP A 75 -31.97 -9.40 1.74
N PRO A 76 -31.35 -10.02 2.75
CA PRO A 76 -32.04 -10.93 3.67
C PRO A 76 -33.29 -10.33 4.32
N ALA A 77 -33.31 -9.02 4.56
CA ALA A 77 -34.43 -8.34 5.20
C ALA A 77 -35.69 -8.31 4.32
N SER A 78 -35.55 -8.35 2.99
CA SER A 78 -36.67 -8.25 2.04
C SER A 78 -36.87 -9.49 1.17
N LEU A 79 -36.01 -10.49 1.32
CA LEU A 79 -36.01 -11.69 0.48
C LEU A 79 -37.26 -12.58 0.63
N HIS A 80 -37.93 -12.51 1.78
CA HIS A 80 -39.13 -13.29 2.10
C HIS A 80 -40.40 -12.79 1.39
N LEU A 81 -40.38 -11.58 0.83
CA LEU A 81 -41.55 -10.95 0.20
C LEU A 81 -41.80 -11.48 -1.21
N ASP A 82 -40.76 -11.59 -2.05
CA ASP A 82 -40.85 -11.98 -3.47
C ASP A 82 -39.68 -12.87 -3.90
N THR A 83 -39.47 -13.97 -3.17
CA THR A 83 -38.27 -14.81 -3.25
C THR A 83 -37.94 -15.27 -4.69
N ASN A 84 -38.91 -15.81 -5.44
CA ASN A 84 -38.66 -16.34 -6.79
C ASN A 84 -38.28 -15.24 -7.80
N GLN A 85 -38.98 -14.10 -7.79
CA GLN A 85 -38.70 -12.99 -8.69
C GLN A 85 -37.33 -12.37 -8.39
N ARG A 86 -36.98 -12.26 -7.11
CA ARG A 86 -35.67 -11.80 -6.65
C ARG A 86 -34.54 -12.75 -7.01
N PHE A 87 -34.75 -14.06 -6.92
CA PHE A 87 -33.74 -15.03 -7.35
C PHE A 87 -33.53 -15.02 -8.87
N GLN A 88 -34.59 -14.86 -9.65
CA GLN A 88 -34.47 -14.72 -11.10
C GLN A 88 -33.71 -13.44 -11.48
N LYS A 89 -34.06 -12.29 -10.90
CA LYS A 89 -33.32 -11.04 -11.08
C LYS A 89 -31.87 -11.15 -10.59
N GLY A 90 -31.62 -11.89 -9.51
CA GLY A 90 -30.29 -12.19 -9.01
C GLY A 90 -29.43 -12.94 -10.04
N LEU A 91 -29.99 -13.95 -10.71
CA LEU A 91 -29.31 -14.68 -11.78
C LEU A 91 -28.93 -13.78 -12.97
N GLU A 92 -29.84 -12.88 -13.38
CA GLU A 92 -29.58 -11.89 -14.44
C GLU A 92 -28.43 -10.97 -14.04
N ILE A 93 -28.47 -10.41 -12.83
CA ILE A 93 -27.41 -9.53 -12.31
C ILE A 93 -26.06 -10.26 -12.23
N LEU A 94 -26.03 -11.53 -11.82
CA LEU A 94 -24.79 -12.32 -11.76
C LEU A 94 -24.15 -12.50 -13.14
N SER A 95 -24.94 -12.61 -14.21
CA SER A 95 -24.41 -12.67 -15.57
C SER A 95 -23.73 -11.36 -16.00
N GLU A 96 -24.31 -10.21 -15.61
CA GLU A 96 -23.71 -8.89 -15.85
C GLU A 96 -22.42 -8.68 -15.06
N ILE A 97 -22.36 -9.19 -13.82
CA ILE A 97 -21.14 -9.18 -13.01
C ILE A 97 -20.03 -10.01 -13.67
N ASP A 98 -20.33 -11.20 -14.22
CA ASP A 98 -19.32 -12.01 -14.93
C ASP A 98 -18.74 -11.26 -16.13
N ASN A 99 -19.61 -10.67 -16.96
CA ASN A 99 -19.22 -9.87 -18.11
C ASN A 99 -18.33 -8.68 -17.70
N CYS A 100 -18.69 -7.96 -16.64
CA CYS A 100 -17.85 -6.87 -16.12
C CYS A 100 -16.47 -7.39 -15.67
N MET A 101 -16.41 -8.51 -14.95
CA MET A 101 -15.13 -9.10 -14.53
C MET A 101 -14.27 -9.57 -15.71
N ASP A 102 -14.88 -10.11 -16.78
CA ASP A 102 -14.18 -10.45 -18.02
C ASP A 102 -13.60 -9.21 -18.69
N GLN A 103 -14.42 -8.17 -18.88
CA GLN A 103 -13.98 -6.92 -19.52
C GLN A 103 -12.84 -6.25 -18.75
N ILE A 104 -12.94 -6.21 -17.41
CA ILE A 104 -11.86 -5.70 -16.54
C ILE A 104 -10.58 -6.52 -16.75
N SER A 105 -10.68 -7.86 -16.69
CA SER A 105 -9.52 -8.75 -16.83
C SER A 105 -8.84 -8.59 -18.19
N VAL A 106 -9.62 -8.47 -19.26
CA VAL A 106 -9.11 -8.24 -20.62
C VAL A 106 -8.41 -6.88 -20.72
N SER A 107 -9.05 -5.82 -20.22
CA SER A 107 -8.46 -4.47 -20.26
C SER A 107 -7.17 -4.36 -19.45
N ILE A 108 -7.06 -5.05 -18.31
CA ILE A 108 -5.82 -5.09 -17.53
C ILE A 108 -4.74 -5.90 -18.25
N GLY A 109 -5.13 -6.99 -18.91
CA GLY A 109 -4.23 -7.81 -19.71
C GLY A 109 -3.53 -6.98 -20.79
N SER A 110 -4.24 -6.02 -21.39
CA SER A 110 -3.71 -5.15 -22.44
C SER A 110 -2.93 -3.93 -21.95
N VAL A 111 -2.74 -3.73 -20.65
CA VAL A 111 -1.98 -2.59 -20.09
C VAL A 111 -0.51 -2.61 -20.52
N TRP A 112 -0.01 -3.79 -20.89
CA TRP A 112 1.36 -4.01 -21.31
C TRP A 112 1.50 -4.14 -22.83
N ASP A 113 0.39 -4.09 -23.56
CA ASP A 113 0.41 -4.15 -25.01
C ASP A 113 0.95 -2.83 -25.58
N LEU A 114 1.68 -2.92 -26.69
CA LEU A 114 2.13 -1.72 -27.42
C LEU A 114 0.90 -0.96 -27.97
N PRO A 115 0.93 0.38 -27.95
CA PRO A 115 -0.19 1.18 -28.41
C PRO A 115 -0.45 0.90 -29.89
N ARG A 116 -1.72 0.64 -30.23
CA ARG A 116 -2.09 0.40 -31.62
C ARG A 116 -2.29 1.75 -32.31
N PRO A 117 -1.91 1.92 -33.58
CA PRO A 117 -2.09 3.18 -34.32
C PRO A 117 -3.56 3.62 -34.48
N VAL A 118 -4.51 2.75 -34.14
CA VAL A 118 -5.96 2.97 -34.20
C VAL A 118 -6.53 3.49 -32.86
N ASP A 119 -5.73 3.51 -31.79
CA ASP A 119 -6.18 4.03 -30.50
C ASP A 119 -6.40 5.55 -30.65
N SER A 120 -7.65 6.00 -30.46
CA SER A 120 -8.00 7.42 -30.51
C SER A 120 -7.06 8.20 -29.59
N GLN A 121 -6.48 9.31 -30.08
CA GLN A 121 -5.64 10.17 -29.21
C GLN A 121 -6.42 10.72 -28.01
N GLU A 122 -7.75 10.82 -28.14
CA GLU A 122 -8.66 11.11 -27.04
C GLU A 122 -8.73 9.91 -26.08
N ASN A 123 -8.51 10.16 -24.79
CA ASN A 123 -8.62 9.19 -23.68
C ASN A 123 -7.44 8.22 -23.51
N VAL A 124 -6.32 8.47 -24.19
CA VAL A 124 -5.08 7.71 -24.03
C VAL A 124 -4.13 8.48 -23.11
N GLU A 125 -3.69 7.83 -22.02
CA GLU A 125 -2.75 8.39 -21.06
C GLU A 125 -1.41 7.65 -21.12
N ALA A 126 -0.31 8.36 -20.89
CA ALA A 126 1.00 7.75 -20.67
C ALA A 126 1.01 7.09 -19.28
N LEU A 127 1.27 5.79 -19.21
CA LEU A 127 1.34 5.04 -17.95
C LEU A 127 2.79 4.68 -17.62
N THR A 128 3.25 5.13 -16.45
CA THR A 128 4.51 4.66 -15.85
C THR A 128 4.42 3.18 -15.45
N PRO A 129 5.55 2.45 -15.37
CA PRO A 129 5.57 1.08 -14.85
C PRO A 129 4.88 0.94 -13.48
N PHE A 130 5.10 1.91 -12.58
CA PHE A 130 4.44 1.95 -11.27
C PHE A 130 2.91 1.97 -11.38
N ARG A 131 2.35 2.85 -12.22
CA ARG A 131 0.90 2.94 -12.40
C ARG A 131 0.33 1.68 -13.04
N ARG A 132 1.05 1.07 -13.98
CA ARG A 132 0.66 -0.23 -14.58
C ARG A 132 0.64 -1.35 -13.54
N HIS A 133 1.71 -1.54 -12.78
CA HIS A 133 1.74 -2.55 -11.71
C HIS A 133 0.62 -2.35 -10.69
N ARG A 134 0.38 -1.11 -10.28
CA ARG A 134 -0.70 -0.78 -9.36
C ARG A 134 -2.07 -1.05 -9.95
N LEU A 135 -2.28 -0.74 -11.22
CA LEU A 135 -3.53 -1.02 -11.92
C LEU A 135 -3.86 -2.51 -11.90
N VAL A 136 -2.87 -3.35 -12.18
CA VAL A 136 -3.03 -4.81 -12.13
C VAL A 136 -3.33 -5.27 -10.69
N HIS A 137 -2.52 -4.83 -9.72
CA HIS A 137 -2.68 -5.20 -8.31
C HIS A 137 -4.03 -4.76 -7.70
N ASN A 138 -4.46 -3.52 -7.96
CA ASN A 138 -5.73 -3.02 -7.41
C ASN A 138 -6.93 -3.74 -8.03
N SER A 139 -6.84 -4.06 -9.31
CA SER A 139 -7.90 -4.79 -9.98
C SER A 139 -7.97 -6.24 -9.55
N GLU A 140 -6.83 -6.88 -9.27
CA GLU A 140 -6.77 -8.17 -8.57
C GLU A 140 -7.53 -8.10 -7.24
N GLY A 141 -7.25 -7.06 -6.44
CA GLY A 141 -7.94 -6.81 -5.18
C GLY A 141 -9.46 -6.71 -5.35
N ILE A 142 -9.94 -5.97 -6.35
CA ILE A 142 -11.38 -5.84 -6.62
C ILE A 142 -12.01 -7.18 -7.02
N LEU A 143 -11.39 -7.95 -7.92
CA LEU A 143 -11.91 -9.26 -8.32
C LEU A 143 -11.94 -10.25 -7.14
N GLY A 144 -10.96 -10.14 -6.23
CA GLY A 144 -10.96 -10.86 -4.95
C GLY A 144 -12.15 -10.47 -4.08
N LEU A 145 -12.36 -9.17 -3.84
CA LEU A 145 -13.45 -8.65 -3.03
C LEU A 145 -14.83 -9.03 -3.58
N VAL A 146 -15.04 -8.94 -4.90
CA VAL A 146 -16.28 -9.40 -5.53
C VAL A 146 -16.48 -10.90 -5.28
N SER A 147 -15.43 -11.71 -5.41
CA SER A 147 -15.51 -13.15 -5.13
C SER A 147 -15.91 -13.44 -3.67
N ASP A 148 -15.41 -12.64 -2.73
CA ASP A 148 -15.74 -12.78 -1.31
C ASP A 148 -17.19 -12.34 -1.00
N VAL A 149 -17.66 -11.25 -1.63
CA VAL A 149 -19.07 -10.83 -1.55
C VAL A 149 -19.99 -11.94 -2.07
N LEU A 150 -19.69 -12.50 -3.25
CA LEU A 150 -20.45 -13.61 -3.83
C LEU A 150 -20.45 -14.85 -2.93
N GLY A 151 -19.32 -15.14 -2.27
CA GLY A 151 -19.20 -16.23 -1.31
C GLY A 151 -20.12 -16.05 -0.10
N ARG A 152 -20.25 -14.83 0.43
CA ARG A 152 -21.17 -14.57 1.56
C ARG A 152 -22.64 -14.84 1.17
N PHE A 153 -23.04 -14.48 -0.06
CA PHE A 153 -24.38 -14.80 -0.54
C PHE A 153 -24.58 -16.29 -0.82
N GLU A 154 -23.57 -16.97 -1.35
CA GLU A 154 -23.59 -18.44 -1.53
C GLU A 154 -23.86 -19.13 -0.18
N ASP A 155 -23.07 -18.78 0.84
CA ASP A 155 -23.17 -19.36 2.18
C ASP A 155 -24.54 -19.07 2.81
N PHE A 156 -25.01 -17.81 2.70
CA PHE A 156 -26.33 -17.41 3.21
C PHE A 156 -27.48 -18.19 2.54
N ILE A 157 -27.52 -18.25 1.20
CA ILE A 157 -28.64 -18.88 0.49
C ILE A 157 -28.63 -20.39 0.72
N SER A 158 -27.44 -21.02 0.71
CA SER A 158 -27.30 -22.45 0.99
C SER A 158 -27.79 -22.78 2.41
N HIS A 159 -27.43 -21.96 3.40
CA HIS A 159 -27.81 -22.17 4.79
C HIS A 159 -29.32 -22.00 5.04
N PHE A 160 -29.96 -21.00 4.44
CA PHE A 160 -31.35 -20.66 4.75
C PHE A 160 -32.40 -21.33 3.84
N PHE A 161 -32.04 -21.67 2.59
CA PHE A 161 -32.98 -22.16 1.58
C PHE A 161 -32.68 -23.58 1.07
N VAL A 162 -31.49 -24.13 1.36
CA VAL A 162 -31.10 -25.49 0.93
C VAL A 162 -30.93 -26.44 2.12
N SER A 163 -30.50 -25.95 3.28
CA SER A 163 -30.36 -26.78 4.49
C SER A 163 -31.71 -27.09 5.15
N ASP A 164 -31.95 -28.37 5.45
CA ASP A 164 -33.13 -28.85 6.20
C ASP A 164 -33.00 -28.65 7.73
N ASP A 165 -31.86 -28.16 8.22
CA ASP A 165 -31.59 -27.99 9.64
C ASP A 165 -32.25 -26.73 10.22
N SER A 166 -33.44 -26.90 10.79
CA SER A 166 -34.28 -25.84 11.38
C SER A 166 -33.70 -25.15 12.64
N THR A 167 -32.62 -25.70 13.22
CA THR A 167 -32.03 -25.25 14.51
C THR A 167 -31.01 -24.11 14.38
N LEU A 168 -30.59 -23.73 13.16
CA LEU A 168 -29.49 -22.77 12.93
C LEU A 168 -29.94 -21.42 12.35
N ARG A 169 -31.24 -21.08 12.39
CA ARG A 169 -31.80 -19.83 11.87
C ARG A 169 -31.69 -18.68 12.89
N THR A 170 -30.48 -18.19 13.18
CA THR A 170 -30.32 -16.97 13.97
C THR A 170 -30.35 -15.70 13.09
N PRO A 171 -31.21 -14.71 13.39
CA PRO A 171 -31.41 -13.52 12.54
C PRO A 171 -30.33 -12.43 12.69
N SER A 172 -29.43 -12.52 13.68
CA SER A 172 -28.42 -11.49 13.96
C SER A 172 -27.27 -11.44 12.93
N THR A 173 -27.07 -12.50 12.15
CA THR A 173 -26.04 -12.59 11.10
C THR A 173 -26.42 -11.81 9.83
N ASN A 174 -27.72 -11.54 9.62
CA ASN A 174 -28.29 -11.07 8.35
C ASN A 174 -28.02 -9.59 8.04
N ASN A 175 -28.12 -8.70 9.03
CA ASN A 175 -27.85 -7.26 8.84
C ASN A 175 -26.36 -6.95 8.66
N SER A 176 -25.48 -7.88 9.05
CA SER A 176 -24.04 -7.72 8.87
C SER A 176 -23.59 -7.95 7.42
N LEU A 177 -24.29 -8.82 6.67
CA LEU A 177 -23.85 -9.28 5.35
C LEU A 177 -23.85 -8.15 4.32
N VAL A 178 -24.99 -7.46 4.15
CA VAL A 178 -25.10 -6.33 3.22
C VAL A 178 -24.16 -5.21 3.65
N ARG A 179 -24.08 -4.91 4.96
CA ARG A 179 -23.19 -3.87 5.48
C ARG A 179 -21.72 -4.16 5.19
N LEU A 180 -21.26 -5.40 5.40
CA LEU A 180 -19.89 -5.83 5.11
C LEU A 180 -19.61 -5.79 3.60
N ALA A 181 -20.57 -6.21 2.76
CA ALA A 181 -20.42 -6.14 1.31
C ALA A 181 -20.35 -4.69 0.79
N VAL A 182 -21.18 -3.78 1.32
CA VAL A 182 -21.08 -2.34 1.01
C VAL A 182 -19.74 -1.78 1.45
N GLN A 183 -19.23 -2.19 2.62
CA GLN A 183 -17.91 -1.75 3.10
C GLN A 183 -16.78 -2.21 2.18
N ASP A 184 -16.80 -3.46 1.72
CA ASP A 184 -15.81 -3.99 0.79
C ASP A 184 -15.85 -3.26 -0.55
N MET A 185 -17.04 -2.89 -1.04
CA MET A 185 -17.19 -2.15 -2.29
C MET A 185 -16.72 -0.69 -2.23
N LYS A 186 -16.51 -0.12 -1.03
CA LYS A 186 -15.85 1.21 -0.91
C LYS A 186 -14.43 1.22 -1.50
N VAL A 187 -13.76 0.07 -1.53
CA VAL A 187 -12.43 -0.07 -2.14
C VAL A 187 -12.50 0.19 -3.65
N ALA A 188 -13.59 -0.22 -4.32
CA ALA A 188 -13.78 0.05 -5.75
C ALA A 188 -13.91 1.55 -6.04
N ASN A 189 -14.67 2.29 -5.22
CA ASN A 189 -14.78 3.75 -5.35
C ASN A 189 -13.43 4.44 -5.14
N THR A 190 -12.65 3.99 -4.16
CA THR A 190 -11.29 4.49 -3.92
C THR A 190 -10.37 4.25 -5.12
N LEU A 191 -10.52 3.10 -5.80
CA LEU A 191 -9.77 2.84 -7.03
C LEU A 191 -10.20 3.78 -8.15
N ILE A 192 -11.50 3.89 -8.43
CA ILE A 192 -12.06 4.76 -9.48
C ILE A 192 -11.54 6.19 -9.33
N GLU A 193 -11.60 6.75 -8.11
CA GLU A 193 -11.06 8.08 -7.81
C GLU A 193 -9.56 8.17 -8.11
N SER A 194 -8.79 7.14 -7.71
CA SER A 194 -7.33 7.14 -7.91
C SER A 194 -6.92 6.99 -9.38
N LEU A 195 -7.74 6.37 -10.23
CA LEU A 195 -7.45 6.23 -11.66
C LEU A 195 -7.43 7.58 -12.38
N GLY A 196 -8.17 8.57 -11.87
CA GLY A 196 -8.21 9.91 -12.41
C GLY A 196 -7.15 10.87 -11.86
N GLN A 197 -6.28 10.40 -10.97
CA GLN A 197 -5.22 11.21 -10.36
C GLN A 197 -3.88 10.97 -11.07
N SER A 198 -2.98 11.96 -11.02
CA SER A 198 -1.63 11.79 -11.55
C SER A 198 -0.81 10.79 -10.75
N ASP A 199 0.14 10.13 -11.40
CA ASP A 199 1.05 9.13 -10.82
C ASP A 199 1.71 9.66 -9.54
N PHE A 200 2.11 10.93 -9.55
CA PHE A 200 2.67 11.64 -8.41
C PHE A 200 1.76 11.59 -7.17
N VAL A 201 0.49 11.97 -7.32
CA VAL A 201 -0.48 12.04 -6.21
C VAL A 201 -0.75 10.64 -5.65
N VAL A 202 -0.92 9.70 -6.57
CA VAL A 202 -1.22 8.30 -6.32
C VAL A 202 -0.06 7.63 -5.57
N PHE A 203 1.17 7.90 -5.98
CA PHE A 203 2.41 7.45 -5.35
C PHE A 203 2.58 8.00 -3.94
N LEU A 204 2.53 9.32 -3.77
CA LEU A 204 2.70 9.95 -2.45
C LEU A 204 1.63 9.49 -1.45
N ARG A 205 0.38 9.30 -1.90
CA ARG A 205 -0.71 8.80 -1.04
C ARG A 205 -0.39 7.39 -0.55
N GLN A 206 0.10 6.53 -1.43
CA GLN A 206 0.47 5.16 -1.08
C GLN A 206 1.67 5.11 -0.15
N TRP A 207 2.68 5.92 -0.43
CA TRP A 207 3.85 6.03 0.43
C TRP A 207 3.41 6.49 1.84
N SER A 208 2.68 7.60 1.95
CA SER A 208 2.11 8.10 3.22
C SER A 208 1.31 7.03 3.97
N PHE A 209 0.48 6.25 3.28
CA PHE A 209 -0.30 5.19 3.89
C PHE A 209 0.56 4.03 4.41
N THR A 210 1.60 3.65 3.65
CA THR A 210 2.56 2.61 4.05
C THR A 210 3.32 3.03 5.31
N GLU A 211 3.76 4.29 5.36
CA GLU A 211 4.48 4.85 6.51
C GLU A 211 3.60 4.94 7.76
N ARG A 212 2.31 5.29 7.61
CA ARG A 212 1.36 5.25 8.73
C ARG A 212 1.12 3.82 9.23
N LYS A 213 1.01 2.85 8.32
CA LYS A 213 0.83 1.43 8.68
C LYS A 213 2.04 0.83 9.38
N ARG A 214 3.25 1.25 9.02
CA ARG A 214 4.49 0.78 9.66
C ARG A 214 4.63 1.19 11.12
N ASN A 215 3.72 2.02 11.65
CA ASN A 215 3.71 2.46 13.04
C ASN A 215 5.09 2.98 13.45
N LEU A 216 5.51 4.10 12.84
CA LEU A 216 6.78 4.80 13.12
C LEU A 216 7.03 5.10 14.62
N ASP A 217 6.02 4.93 15.48
CA ASP A 217 6.16 5.02 16.93
C ASP A 217 6.79 3.75 17.56
N CYS A 218 6.66 2.58 16.96
CA CYS A 218 7.12 1.31 17.56
C CYS A 218 8.64 1.26 17.81
N PRO A 219 9.52 1.64 16.86
CA PRO A 219 10.97 1.71 17.12
C PRO A 219 11.32 2.74 18.19
N LEU A 220 10.69 3.92 18.15
CA LEU A 220 10.92 4.99 19.13
C LEU A 220 10.49 4.59 20.54
N THR A 221 9.31 3.98 20.69
CA THR A 221 8.82 3.45 21.96
C THR A 221 9.76 2.36 22.49
N SER A 222 10.24 1.46 21.63
CA SER A 222 11.19 0.40 22.01
C SER A 222 12.50 0.99 22.53
N LEU A 223 13.04 2.02 21.87
CA LEU A 223 14.26 2.71 22.32
C LEU A 223 14.05 3.46 23.65
N ILE A 224 12.89 4.10 23.83
CA ILE A 224 12.56 4.79 25.08
C ILE A 224 12.43 3.80 26.24
N ILE A 225 11.81 2.64 26.01
CA ILE A 225 11.72 1.55 26.99
C ILE A 225 13.12 1.02 27.32
N LEU A 226 13.94 0.75 26.30
CA LEU A 226 15.31 0.27 26.48
C LEU A 226 16.16 1.24 27.30
N ARG A 227 16.13 2.54 26.95
CA ARG A 227 16.82 3.62 27.69
C ARG A 227 16.42 3.64 29.16
N ASN A 228 15.13 3.48 29.45
CA ASN A 228 14.58 3.55 30.79
C ASN A 228 14.65 2.24 31.57
N SER A 229 15.14 1.16 30.98
CA SER A 229 15.30 -0.12 31.66
C SER A 229 16.21 0.01 32.88
N SER A 230 15.90 -0.71 33.96
CA SER A 230 16.70 -0.73 35.19
C SER A 230 18.15 -1.15 34.94
N GLN A 231 18.37 -1.97 33.91
CA GLN A 231 19.68 -2.41 33.46
C GLN A 231 20.57 -1.30 32.89
N ILE A 232 19.99 -0.16 32.46
CA ILE A 232 20.70 0.94 31.79
C ILE A 232 20.59 2.26 32.57
N LYS A 233 19.41 2.62 33.09
CA LYS A 233 19.14 3.92 33.72
C LYS A 233 19.91 4.17 35.04
N GLY A 234 20.33 3.11 35.73
CA GLY A 234 21.07 3.20 36.99
C GLY A 234 22.55 2.78 36.96
N ASN A 235 23.05 2.27 35.83
CA ASN A 235 24.42 1.72 35.76
C ASN A 235 25.39 2.74 35.12
N PRO A 236 26.39 3.27 35.87
CA PRO A 236 27.38 4.20 35.33
C PRO A 236 28.26 3.59 34.23
N GLU A 237 28.52 2.27 34.27
CA GLU A 237 29.28 1.53 33.24
C GLU A 237 28.53 1.44 31.91
N LYS A 238 27.22 1.74 31.90
CA LYS A 238 26.40 1.79 30.68
C LYS A 238 26.11 3.21 30.21
N SER A 239 26.90 4.19 30.66
CA SER A 239 26.75 5.59 30.24
C SER A 239 26.90 5.77 28.73
N LEU A 240 27.84 5.08 28.09
CA LEU A 240 28.01 5.11 26.62
C LEU A 240 26.83 4.47 25.90
N VAL A 241 26.36 3.30 26.36
CA VAL A 241 25.17 2.64 25.79
C VAL A 241 23.94 3.55 25.86
N ARG A 242 23.75 4.27 26.97
CA ARG A 242 22.68 5.27 27.09
C ARG A 242 22.81 6.38 26.05
N LYS A 243 24.02 6.92 25.88
CA LYS A 243 24.30 7.97 24.89
C LYS A 243 24.09 7.46 23.45
N GLN A 244 24.43 6.20 23.15
CA GLN A 244 24.13 5.57 21.86
C GLN A 244 22.63 5.48 21.61
N ILE A 245 21.85 5.03 22.59
CA ILE A 245 20.38 4.96 22.48
C ILE A 245 19.78 6.36 22.28
N GLU A 246 20.29 7.38 22.99
CA GLU A 246 19.85 8.77 22.82
C GLU A 246 20.15 9.32 21.42
N GLY A 247 21.34 9.04 20.88
CA GLY A 247 21.70 9.36 19.50
C GLY A 247 20.78 8.68 18.49
N LEU A 248 20.48 7.39 18.69
CA LEU A 248 19.61 6.63 17.81
C LEU A 248 18.15 7.12 17.84
N VAL A 249 17.65 7.52 19.02
CA VAL A 249 16.34 8.18 19.15
C VAL A 249 16.28 9.47 18.32
N ALA A 250 17.34 10.27 18.32
CA ALA A 250 17.40 11.49 17.51
C ALA A 250 17.35 11.17 16.01
N LEU A 251 18.09 10.16 15.57
CA LEU A 251 18.10 9.72 14.17
C LEU A 251 16.73 9.22 13.70
N HIS A 252 16.06 8.36 14.47
CA HIS A 252 14.70 7.91 14.15
C HIS A 252 13.69 9.07 14.12
N LYS A 253 13.80 10.03 15.04
CA LYS A 253 12.93 11.23 15.02
C LYS A 253 13.14 12.04 13.75
N LEU A 254 14.39 12.26 13.34
CA LEU A 254 14.70 13.02 12.13
C LEU A 254 14.25 12.28 10.86
N HIS A 255 14.49 10.97 10.77
CA HIS A 255 13.96 10.13 9.69
C HIS A 255 12.43 10.25 9.59
N ARG A 256 11.72 10.06 10.70
CA ARG A 256 10.26 10.20 10.76
C ARG A 256 9.80 11.57 10.30
N VAL A 257 10.45 12.63 10.78
CA VAL A 257 10.11 14.01 10.40
C VAL A 257 10.28 14.23 8.90
N LEU A 258 11.34 13.71 8.29
CA LEU A 258 11.54 13.77 6.84
C LEU A 258 10.40 13.05 6.10
N VAL A 259 10.17 11.79 6.43
CA VAL A 259 9.15 10.96 5.77
C VAL A 259 7.78 11.60 5.89
N LEU A 260 7.39 12.06 7.09
CA LEU A 260 6.12 12.75 7.30
C LEU A 260 6.01 14.06 6.53
N LYS A 261 7.12 14.80 6.35
CA LYS A 261 7.14 16.06 5.61
C LYS A 261 7.05 15.84 4.10
N ILE A 262 7.75 14.83 3.57
CA ILE A 262 7.64 14.40 2.16
C ILE A 262 6.22 13.87 1.88
N CYS A 263 5.69 13.06 2.79
CA CYS A 263 4.38 12.43 2.67
C CYS A 263 3.20 13.31 3.15
N ARG A 264 3.44 14.58 3.51
CA ARG A 264 2.41 15.46 4.08
C ARG A 264 1.43 15.87 2.97
N PHE A 265 0.28 15.22 2.94
CA PHE A 265 -0.90 15.72 2.21
C PHE A 265 -1.66 16.73 3.06
N PRO A 266 -2.12 17.83 2.45
CA PRO A 266 -3.56 18.07 2.42
C PRO A 266 -3.95 18.89 1.17
N ASN A 267 -4.47 18.25 0.11
CA ASN A 267 -4.72 18.92 -1.18
C ASN A 267 -3.45 19.40 -1.90
N ILE A 268 -3.40 19.14 -3.20
CA ILE A 268 -2.19 19.19 -4.03
C ILE A 268 -1.88 20.65 -4.38
N LYS A 269 -1.02 21.30 -3.58
CA LYS A 269 0.14 22.13 -3.96
C LYS A 269 0.50 23.09 -2.79
N PRO A 270 1.80 23.35 -2.56
CA PRO A 270 2.97 22.61 -3.03
C PRO A 270 3.50 21.68 -1.93
N GLY A 271 3.78 20.43 -2.29
CA GLY A 271 4.53 19.53 -1.40
C GLY A 271 5.94 20.06 -1.16
N LEU A 272 6.62 19.51 -0.15
CA LEU A 272 8.01 19.87 0.19
C LEU A 272 8.95 19.72 -1.01
N ILE A 273 8.63 18.88 -1.99
CA ILE A 273 9.47 18.64 -3.16
C ILE A 273 8.82 19.35 -4.35
N PRO A 274 9.55 20.23 -5.08
CA PRO A 274 9.07 20.83 -6.33
C PRO A 274 8.72 19.74 -7.35
N GLU A 275 8.17 20.12 -8.52
CA GLU A 275 7.97 19.19 -9.64
C GLU A 275 9.27 18.43 -9.94
N THR A 276 9.38 17.24 -9.37
CA THR A 276 10.48 16.29 -9.47
C THR A 276 10.00 15.15 -10.34
N SER A 277 10.94 14.54 -11.06
CA SER A 277 10.60 13.38 -11.86
C SER A 277 10.08 12.26 -10.95
N PHE A 278 9.18 11.43 -11.49
CA PHE A 278 8.69 10.24 -10.78
C PHE A 278 9.86 9.35 -10.31
N LEU A 279 10.91 9.23 -11.13
CA LEU A 279 12.12 8.47 -10.83
C LEU A 279 12.86 8.99 -9.59
N GLU A 280 12.97 10.31 -9.44
CA GLU A 280 13.62 10.91 -8.27
C GLU A 280 12.81 10.66 -6.98
N LEU A 281 11.48 10.72 -7.06
CA LEU A 281 10.61 10.40 -5.91
C LEU A 281 10.64 8.91 -5.54
N GLU A 282 10.68 8.04 -6.54
CA GLU A 282 10.86 6.61 -6.30
C GLU A 282 12.23 6.32 -5.66
N GLY A 283 13.29 6.93 -6.18
CA GLY A 283 14.63 6.88 -5.58
C GLY A 283 14.63 7.37 -4.13
N LEU A 284 13.90 8.46 -3.84
CA LEU A 284 13.79 8.98 -2.49
C LEU A 284 13.04 8.04 -1.55
N ARG A 285 11.95 7.41 -2.01
CA ARG A 285 11.22 6.38 -1.25
C ARG A 285 12.08 5.18 -0.93
N VAL A 286 12.83 4.67 -1.91
CA VAL A 286 13.73 3.52 -1.71
C VAL A 286 14.81 3.89 -0.70
N THR A 287 15.46 5.03 -0.88
CA THR A 287 16.60 5.42 -0.04
C THR A 287 16.17 5.75 1.40
N THR A 288 15.01 6.39 1.59
CA THR A 288 14.45 6.62 2.93
C THR A 288 13.99 5.32 3.61
N SER A 289 13.54 4.32 2.85
CA SER A 289 13.26 2.98 3.38
C SER A 289 14.54 2.24 3.77
N THR A 290 15.62 2.37 2.99
CA THR A 290 16.94 1.83 3.36
C THR A 290 17.44 2.50 4.64
N LEU A 291 17.32 3.83 4.74
CA LEU A 291 17.69 4.58 5.94
C LEU A 291 16.92 4.08 7.18
N GLU A 292 15.61 3.79 7.04
CA GLU A 292 14.79 3.19 8.10
C GLU A 292 15.33 1.81 8.52
N TYR A 293 15.58 0.94 7.53
CA TYR A 293 16.05 -0.42 7.75
C TYR A 293 17.38 -0.44 8.51
N GLU A 294 18.35 0.39 8.14
CA GLU A 294 19.63 0.43 8.85
C GLU A 294 19.49 0.92 10.30
N LEU A 295 18.61 1.89 10.56
CA LEU A 295 18.32 2.32 11.92
C LEU A 295 17.72 1.18 12.77
N GLU A 296 16.84 0.37 12.18
CA GLU A 296 16.28 -0.82 12.85
C GLU A 296 17.32 -1.90 13.10
N GLN A 297 18.23 -2.15 12.14
CA GLN A 297 19.33 -3.11 12.32
C GLN A 297 20.25 -2.69 13.48
N ILE A 298 20.64 -1.41 13.51
CA ILE A 298 21.43 -0.84 14.61
C ILE A 298 20.71 -1.03 15.95
N MET A 299 19.40 -0.76 16.01
CA MET A 299 18.61 -0.99 17.22
C MET A 299 18.65 -2.45 17.68
N GLN A 300 18.50 -3.41 16.76
CA GLN A 300 18.53 -4.84 17.07
C GLN A 300 19.90 -5.28 17.60
N TYR A 301 20.99 -4.82 16.98
CA TYR A 301 22.35 -5.14 17.41
C TYR A 301 22.69 -4.55 18.78
N LEU A 302 22.12 -3.39 19.13
CA LEU A 302 22.27 -2.78 20.46
C LEU A 302 21.37 -3.42 21.54
N GLY A 303 20.16 -3.86 21.17
CA GLY A 303 19.11 -4.23 22.13
C GLY A 303 18.99 -5.70 22.50
N HIS A 304 19.46 -6.64 21.68
CA HIS A 304 19.07 -8.06 21.81
C HIS A 304 20.21 -9.07 21.93
N THR A 305 21.47 -8.65 21.85
CA THR A 305 22.60 -9.58 21.92
C THR A 305 23.30 -9.52 23.28
N ARG A 306 23.51 -10.68 23.92
CA ARG A 306 24.32 -10.80 25.15
C ARG A 306 25.77 -10.32 24.95
N ARG A 307 26.22 -10.25 23.70
CA ARG A 307 27.47 -9.62 23.23
C ARG A 307 27.16 -8.86 21.94
N PRO A 308 27.39 -7.53 21.88
CA PRO A 308 27.21 -6.76 20.66
C PRO A 308 28.06 -7.37 19.54
N ASP A 309 27.43 -7.66 18.39
CA ASP A 309 28.15 -8.05 17.19
C ASP A 309 28.75 -6.78 16.57
N PHE A 310 29.94 -6.40 17.04
CA PHE A 310 30.58 -5.13 16.68
C PHE A 310 30.81 -5.01 15.16
N VAL A 311 31.08 -6.12 14.48
CA VAL A 311 31.25 -6.14 13.02
C VAL A 311 29.95 -5.74 12.34
N LYS A 312 28.81 -6.35 12.74
CA LYS A 312 27.50 -6.00 12.17
C LYS A 312 27.06 -4.59 12.54
N LEU A 313 27.38 -4.12 13.74
CA LEU A 313 27.09 -2.75 14.15
C LEU A 313 27.85 -1.73 13.30
N THR A 314 29.15 -1.96 13.05
CA THR A 314 29.96 -1.11 12.17
C THR A 314 29.44 -1.12 10.74
N LEU A 315 29.13 -2.30 10.19
CA LEU A 315 28.56 -2.40 8.83
C LEU A 315 27.24 -1.63 8.70
N ALA A 316 26.31 -1.80 9.64
CA ALA A 316 25.04 -1.08 9.62
C ALA A 316 25.22 0.45 9.79
N MET A 317 26.25 0.89 10.52
CA MET A 317 26.61 2.31 10.62
C MET A 317 27.14 2.87 9.30
N ASP A 318 28.01 2.13 8.60
CA ASP A 318 28.54 2.51 7.29
C ASP A 318 27.42 2.56 6.23
N ASP A 319 26.52 1.57 6.25
CA ASP A 319 25.35 1.52 5.37
C ASP A 319 24.36 2.65 5.67
N LEU A 320 24.16 3.02 6.94
CA LEU A 320 23.37 4.18 7.34
C LEU A 320 23.96 5.48 6.78
N GLU A 321 25.28 5.66 6.86
CA GLU A 321 25.97 6.83 6.31
C GLU A 321 25.82 6.90 4.78
N ALA A 322 25.99 5.76 4.10
CA ALA A 322 25.80 5.65 2.66
C ALA A 322 24.35 5.97 2.25
N ALA A 323 23.37 5.45 2.96
CA ALA A 323 21.95 5.75 2.74
C ALA A 323 21.67 7.24 2.94
N PHE A 324 22.19 7.87 4.00
CA PHE A 324 22.03 9.30 4.24
C PHE A 324 22.66 10.15 3.13
N LYS A 325 23.88 9.81 2.66
CA LYS A 325 24.53 10.49 1.52
C LYS A 325 23.66 10.45 0.27
N ARG A 326 23.02 9.31 -0.02
CA ARG A 326 22.08 9.17 -1.14
C ARG A 326 20.82 10.02 -0.95
N VAL A 327 20.21 10.02 0.24
CA VAL A 327 19.04 10.87 0.54
C VAL A 327 19.40 12.34 0.32
N LYS A 328 20.54 12.78 0.88
CA LYS A 328 21.05 14.14 0.71
C LYS A 328 21.25 14.50 -0.76
N GLY A 329 21.84 13.61 -1.55
CA GLY A 329 22.05 13.81 -2.99
C GLY A 329 20.74 14.04 -3.73
N LEU A 330 19.76 13.16 -3.53
CA LEU A 330 18.44 13.26 -4.16
C LEU A 330 17.67 14.52 -3.73
N LEU A 331 17.72 14.86 -2.43
CA LEU A 331 17.08 16.07 -1.94
C LEU A 331 17.73 17.34 -2.48
N ASN A 332 19.06 17.41 -2.59
CA ASN A 332 19.73 18.57 -3.19
C ASN A 332 19.45 18.68 -4.70
N GLN A 333 19.41 17.55 -5.40
CA GLN A 333 19.08 17.51 -6.82
C GLN A 333 17.67 18.04 -7.09
N ALA A 334 16.70 17.72 -6.24
CA ALA A 334 15.32 18.21 -6.35
C ALA A 334 15.19 19.75 -6.32
N PHE A 335 16.22 20.46 -5.84
CA PHE A 335 16.26 21.92 -5.75
C PHE A 335 17.36 22.55 -6.62
N ALA A 336 18.09 21.74 -7.40
CA ALA A 336 19.18 22.23 -8.24
C ALA A 336 18.69 23.04 -9.46
N SER A 337 17.41 22.93 -9.82
CA SER A 337 16.81 23.66 -10.95
C SER A 337 15.46 24.24 -10.54
N PRO A 338 15.35 25.56 -10.33
CA PRO A 338 14.08 26.19 -9.99
C PRO A 338 13.15 26.09 -11.19
N ASN A 339 12.03 25.40 -11.02
CA ASN A 339 10.97 25.35 -12.01
C ASN A 339 10.21 26.70 -11.99
N TYR A 340 10.16 27.40 -13.12
CA TYR A 340 9.64 28.78 -13.24
C TYR A 340 8.16 28.94 -12.84
N ASN A 341 7.42 27.84 -12.68
CA ASN A 341 5.98 27.83 -12.39
C ASN A 341 5.61 27.71 -10.90
N PHE A 342 6.58 27.79 -9.98
CA PHE A 342 6.34 27.62 -8.55
C PHE A 342 6.27 28.94 -7.79
N ASP A 343 5.46 28.97 -6.72
CA ASP A 343 5.48 30.07 -5.78
C ASP A 343 6.86 30.20 -5.12
N ARG A 344 7.57 31.27 -5.42
CA ARG A 344 8.97 31.47 -4.99
C ARG A 344 9.14 31.36 -3.48
N GLU A 345 8.17 31.86 -2.72
CA GLU A 345 8.20 31.80 -1.25
C GLU A 345 8.10 30.35 -0.75
N THR A 346 7.14 29.58 -1.25
CA THR A 346 7.02 28.16 -0.87
C THR A 346 8.23 27.33 -1.28
N TYR A 347 8.84 27.63 -2.43
CA TYR A 347 10.07 26.96 -2.87
C TYR A 347 11.21 27.21 -1.89
N GLN A 348 11.47 28.47 -1.56
CA GLN A 348 12.53 28.88 -0.64
C GLN A 348 12.33 28.30 0.76
N ASN A 349 11.09 28.32 1.27
CA ASN A 349 10.75 27.74 2.56
C ASN A 349 11.01 26.22 2.59
N SER A 350 10.73 25.52 1.49
CA SER A 350 10.97 24.08 1.38
C SER A 350 12.46 23.76 1.29
N GLU A 351 13.21 24.53 0.52
CA GLU A 351 14.67 24.42 0.40
C GLU A 351 15.35 24.64 1.75
N GLN A 352 15.01 25.74 2.44
CA GLN A 352 15.55 26.04 3.78
C GLN A 352 15.25 24.94 4.77
N TRP A 353 14.02 24.41 4.77
CA TRP A 353 13.64 23.32 5.66
C TRP A 353 14.49 22.05 5.39
N ILE A 354 14.73 21.72 4.12
CA ILE A 354 15.56 20.57 3.74
C ILE A 354 17.01 20.77 4.16
N GLN A 355 17.59 21.95 3.93
CA GLN A 355 18.97 22.23 4.35
C GLN A 355 19.12 22.17 5.88
N LEU A 356 18.13 22.67 6.63
CA LEU A 356 18.08 22.52 8.08
C LEU A 356 17.99 21.04 8.48
N TRP A 357 17.12 20.26 7.85
CA TRP A 357 16.99 18.83 8.15
C TRP A 357 18.30 18.07 7.87
N ILE A 358 18.94 18.31 6.71
CA ILE A 358 20.22 17.71 6.34
C ILE A 358 21.28 18.05 7.41
N SER A 359 21.38 19.32 7.81
CA SER A 359 22.31 19.77 8.84
C SER A 359 22.09 19.06 10.18
N GLN A 360 20.83 19.00 10.64
CA GLN A 360 20.49 18.34 11.91
C GLN A 360 20.74 16.82 11.87
N PHE A 361 20.42 16.16 10.76
CA PHE A 361 20.70 14.73 10.59
C PHE A 361 22.21 14.47 10.61
N ASN A 362 23.00 15.29 9.93
CA ASN A 362 24.45 15.15 9.89
C ASN A 362 25.08 15.30 11.29
N ILE A 363 24.62 16.28 12.08
CA ILE A 363 25.06 16.47 13.47
C ILE A 363 24.68 15.25 14.33
N ALA A 364 23.43 14.78 14.23
CA ALA A 364 22.96 13.62 14.98
C ALA A 364 23.74 12.34 14.62
N ALA A 365 23.97 12.11 13.33
CA ALA A 365 24.71 10.95 12.83
C ALA A 365 26.17 10.97 13.29
N ASN A 366 26.87 12.10 13.12
CA ASN A 366 28.26 12.24 13.56
C ASN A 366 28.41 12.00 15.07
N ASN A 367 27.50 12.57 15.87
CA ASN A 367 27.50 12.34 17.32
C ASN A 367 27.28 10.86 17.66
N PHE A 368 26.31 10.22 17.01
CA PHE A 368 26.02 8.80 17.22
C PHE A 368 27.21 7.90 16.82
N PHE A 369 27.83 8.16 15.67
CA PHE A 369 28.97 7.40 15.18
C PHE A 369 30.19 7.56 16.11
N TRP A 370 30.47 8.78 16.55
CA TRP A 370 31.55 9.03 17.50
C TRP A 370 31.36 8.28 18.82
N ILE A 371 30.17 8.35 19.41
CA ILE A 371 29.84 7.63 20.66
C ILE A 371 29.95 6.11 20.44
N SER A 372 29.47 5.61 19.30
CA SER A 372 29.47 4.18 19.01
C SER A 372 30.87 3.62 18.79
N ASN A 373 31.73 4.34 18.08
CA ASN A 373 33.13 3.96 17.91
C ASN A 373 33.90 3.98 19.24
N ALA A 374 33.62 4.96 20.12
CA ALA A 374 34.18 4.97 21.47
C ALA A 374 33.77 3.73 22.27
N TYR A 375 32.49 3.36 22.23
CA TYR A 375 31.97 2.15 22.89
C TYR A 375 32.61 0.85 22.36
N ILE A 376 32.73 0.72 21.03
CA ILE A 376 33.38 -0.43 20.40
C ILE A 376 34.84 -0.53 20.84
N THR A 377 35.56 0.58 20.82
CA THR A 377 36.98 0.64 21.20
C THR A 377 37.19 0.28 22.67
N GLU A 378 36.36 0.81 23.58
CA GLU A 378 36.42 0.48 25.01
C GLU A 378 36.17 -1.03 25.24
N LYS A 379 35.18 -1.61 24.56
CA LYS A 379 34.86 -3.03 24.73
C LYS A 379 35.89 -3.96 24.12
N LEU A 380 36.43 -3.64 22.95
CA LEU A 380 37.54 -4.41 22.38
C LEU A 380 38.77 -4.35 23.30
N SER A 381 39.09 -3.18 23.85
CA SER A 381 40.22 -3.02 24.77
C SER A 381 40.05 -3.86 26.05
N SER A 382 38.82 -3.96 26.58
CA SER A 382 38.50 -4.80 27.75
C SER A 382 38.51 -6.31 27.51
N ILE A 383 38.64 -6.77 26.27
CA ILE A 383 38.73 -8.21 25.92
C ILE A 383 40.20 -8.66 25.84
N TYR A 384 41.12 -7.73 25.53
CA TYR A 384 42.54 -8.02 25.34
C TYR A 384 43.42 -7.69 26.56
N TYR A 385 42.82 -7.15 27.64
CA TYR A 385 43.40 -7.01 28.97
C TYR A 385 42.53 -7.78 29.96
#